data_AF-A0A662P5J8-F1
#
_entry.id   AF-A0A662P5J8-F1
#
_cell.length_a   1.000
_cell.length_b   1.000
_cell.length_c   1.000
_cell.angle_alpha   90.00
_cell.angle_beta   90.00
_cell.angle_gamma   90.00
#
_symmetry.space_group_name_H-M   'P 1'
#
loop_
_entity.id
_entity.type
_entity.pdbx_description
1 polymer ?
#
loop_
_entity_poly.entity_id
_entity_poly.type
_entity_poly.pdbx_seq_one_letter_code
_entity_poly.pdbx_strand_id
1 'polypeptide(L)'
;PPQIFQAIEKFGQVPKEEMFRTFNMGLGMILVVKRGEEDNAIEEISRIGKKAYVIGEVRENMKNKVAITRKATGLNKDIVL
;
A
#
# COMPACT_ATOMS: atom_id res chain seq x y z
N PRO A 1 1.91 2.86 8.11
CA PRO A 1 3.21 3.38 7.63
C PRO A 1 4.23 3.48 8.77
N PRO A 2 5.50 3.08 8.52
CA PRO A 2 6.62 3.27 9.46
C PRO A 2 6.72 4.70 10.01
N GLN A 3 7.20 4.83 11.26
CA GLN A 3 7.24 6.12 11.97
C GLN A 3 8.05 7.20 11.24
N ILE A 4 9.10 6.82 10.50
CA ILE A 4 9.93 7.76 9.73
C ILE A 4 9.12 8.57 8.72
N PHE A 5 8.12 7.96 8.06
CA PHE A 5 7.28 8.69 7.10
C PHE A 5 6.37 9.71 7.78
N GLN A 6 5.94 9.43 9.02
CA GLN A 6 5.17 10.40 9.81
C GLN A 6 6.05 11.59 10.21
N ALA A 7 7.33 11.34 10.52
CA ALA A 7 8.30 12.40 10.78
C ALA A 7 8.56 13.26 9.53
N ILE A 8 8.77 12.63 8.37
CA ILE A 8 8.98 13.33 7.09
C ILE A 8 7.76 14.20 6.76
N GLU A 9 6.55 13.64 6.83
CA GLU A 9 5.30 14.37 6.60
C GLU A 9 5.19 15.60 7.53
N LYS A 10 5.42 15.40 8.83
CA LYS A 10 5.27 16.45 9.84
C LYS A 10 6.35 17.54 9.73
N PHE A 11 7.62 17.17 9.71
CA PHE A 11 8.74 18.12 9.77
C PHE A 11 9.05 18.72 8.40
N GLY A 12 8.87 17.95 7.33
CA GLY A 12 9.02 18.42 5.96
C GLY A 12 7.78 19.17 5.43
N GLN A 13 6.67 19.17 6.19
CA GLN A 13 5.39 19.76 5.77
C GLN A 13 4.94 19.24 4.39
N VAL A 14 5.22 17.96 4.12
CA VAL A 14 4.98 17.34 2.81
C VAL A 14 3.49 16.98 2.70
N PRO A 15 2.78 17.42 1.64
CA PRO A 15 1.40 17.03 1.40
C PRO A 15 1.24 15.51 1.35
N LYS A 16 0.09 15.01 1.77
CA LYS A 16 -0.13 13.56 1.87
C LYS A 16 -0.02 12.86 0.52
N GLU A 17 -0.53 13.50 -0.53
CA GLU A 17 -0.51 13.01 -1.90
C GLU A 17 0.93 12.84 -2.38
N GLU A 18 1.81 13.79 -2.08
CA GLU A 18 3.25 13.71 -2.38
C GLU A 18 3.93 12.60 -1.58
N MET A 19 3.55 12.40 -0.32
CA MET A 19 4.06 11.26 0.47
C MET A 19 3.82 9.92 -0.22
N PHE A 20 2.64 9.71 -0.82
CA PHE A 20 2.29 8.48 -1.55
C PHE A 20 2.85 8.42 -2.97
N ARG A 21 3.14 9.56 -3.61
CA ARG A 21 3.81 9.60 -4.93
C ARG A 21 5.32 9.35 -4.82
N THR A 22 5.95 9.80 -3.75
CA THR A 22 7.42 9.76 -3.62
C THR A 22 7.92 8.59 -2.79
N PHE A 23 7.22 8.21 -1.72
CA PHE A 23 7.68 7.17 -0.80
C PHE A 23 6.85 5.90 -0.92
N ASN A 24 7.49 4.76 -0.63
CA ASN A 24 6.84 3.46 -0.61
C ASN A 24 5.83 3.29 0.55
N MET A 25 5.81 4.22 1.52
CA MET A 25 4.94 4.22 2.70
C MET A 25 4.95 2.93 3.54
N GLY A 26 5.99 2.10 3.39
CA GLY A 26 6.18 0.82 4.06
C GLY A 26 6.01 -0.42 3.19
N LEU A 27 5.69 -0.28 1.89
CA LEU A 27 5.51 -1.39 0.95
C LEU A 27 6.64 -1.41 -0.08
N GLY A 28 7.72 -2.17 0.22
CA GLY A 28 8.90 -2.22 -0.65
C GLY A 28 8.73 -3.05 -1.93
N MET A 29 7.74 -3.93 -1.97
CA MET A 29 7.45 -4.81 -3.11
C MET A 29 5.96 -5.16 -3.13
N ILE A 30 5.41 -5.32 -4.33
CA ILE A 30 4.03 -5.77 -4.56
C ILE A 30 4.08 -6.99 -5.48
N LEU A 31 3.32 -8.02 -5.10
CA LEU A 31 3.12 -9.24 -5.87
C LEU A 31 1.65 -9.32 -6.26
N VAL A 32 1.36 -9.70 -7.50
CA VAL A 32 0.01 -9.98 -7.98
C VAL A 32 -0.11 -11.48 -8.15
N VAL A 33 -1.06 -12.08 -7.43
CA VAL A 33 -1.34 -13.51 -7.45
C VAL A 33 -2.77 -13.76 -7.87
N LYS A 34 -3.08 -15.02 -8.23
CA LYS A 34 -4.45 -15.40 -8.52
C LYS A 34 -5.30 -15.29 -7.25
N ARG A 35 -6.57 -14.91 -7.42
CA ARG A 35 -7.54 -14.88 -6.32
C ARG A 35 -7.68 -16.28 -5.69
N GLY A 36 -7.55 -16.35 -4.38
CA GLY A 36 -7.53 -17.58 -3.59
C GLY A 36 -6.13 -18.16 -3.35
N GLU A 37 -5.07 -17.58 -3.92
CA GLU A 37 -3.69 -18.01 -3.70
C GLU A 37 -2.91 -17.07 -2.76
N GLU A 38 -3.55 -16.03 -2.23
CA GLU A 38 -2.93 -15.05 -1.33
C GLU A 38 -2.29 -15.67 -0.09
N ASP A 39 -2.96 -16.62 0.57
CA ASP A 39 -2.48 -17.23 1.81
C ASP A 39 -1.24 -18.11 1.54
N ASN A 40 -1.26 -18.90 0.47
CA ASN A 40 -0.10 -19.69 0.04
C ASN A 40 1.10 -18.78 -0.27
N ALA A 41 0.88 -17.67 -0.97
CA ALA A 41 1.94 -16.71 -1.26
C ALA A 41 2.51 -16.08 0.01
N ILE A 42 1.66 -15.72 0.98
CA ILE A 42 2.11 -15.19 2.27
C ILE A 42 2.93 -16.22 3.04
N GLU A 43 2.50 -17.49 3.05
CA GLU A 43 3.23 -18.58 3.70
C GLU A 43 4.64 -18.76 3.10
N GLU A 44 4.77 -18.81 1.78
CA GLU A 44 6.08 -18.94 1.12
C GLU A 44 7.00 -17.74 1.41
N ILE A 45 6.45 -16.52 1.42
CA ILE A 45 7.21 -15.32 1.78
C ILE A 45 7.64 -15.37 3.26
N SER A 46 6.80 -15.91 4.14
CA SER A 46 7.13 -16.11 5.56
C SER A 46 8.26 -17.11 5.75
N ARG A 47 8.33 -18.18 4.93
CA ARG A 47 9.41 -19.19 4.99
C ARG A 47 10.78 -18.61 4.71
N ILE A 48 10.87 -17.56 3.89
CA ILE A 48 12.12 -16.83 3.63
C ILE A 48 12.37 -15.68 4.62
N GLY A 49 11.64 -15.64 5.75
CA GLY A 49 11.83 -14.67 6.83
C GLY A 49 11.33 -13.26 6.51
N LYS A 50 10.40 -13.11 5.56
CA LYS A 50 9.80 -11.83 5.18
C LYS A 50 8.32 -11.78 5.60
N LYS A 51 7.79 -10.58 5.80
CA LYS A 51 6.37 -10.37 6.10
C LYS A 51 5.65 -9.87 4.86
N ALA A 52 4.48 -10.44 4.56
CA ALA A 52 3.60 -10.01 3.49
C ALA A 52 2.17 -9.84 4.02
N TYR A 53 1.39 -9.04 3.31
CA TYR A 53 0.00 -8.75 3.65
C TYR A 53 -0.81 -8.61 2.36
N VAL A 54 -2.09 -9.02 2.40
CA VAL A 54 -3.04 -8.66 1.36
C VAL A 54 -3.37 -7.17 1.50
N ILE A 55 -3.01 -6.37 0.50
CA ILE A 55 -3.15 -4.90 0.54
C ILE A 55 -4.21 -4.35 -0.42
N GLY A 56 -4.77 -5.19 -1.29
CA GLY A 56 -5.76 -4.77 -2.29
C GLY A 56 -6.03 -5.86 -3.32
N GLU A 57 -6.69 -5.47 -4.41
CA GLU A 57 -7.00 -6.34 -5.53
C GLU A 57 -6.92 -5.57 -6.85
N VAL A 58 -6.68 -6.30 -7.95
CA VAL A 58 -6.72 -5.75 -9.30
C VAL A 58 -8.16 -5.83 -9.81
N ARG A 59 -8.72 -4.69 -10.24
CA ARG A 59 -10.04 -4.61 -10.85
C ARG A 59 -9.93 -4.02 -12.25
N GLU A 60 -10.84 -4.42 -13.13
CA GLU A 60 -10.98 -3.77 -14.43
C GLU A 60 -11.34 -2.30 -14.23
N ASN A 61 -10.61 -1.41 -14.90
CA ASN A 61 -10.81 0.03 -14.80
C ASN A 61 -10.42 0.69 -16.12
N MET A 62 -11.37 1.42 -16.73
CA MET A 62 -11.16 2.11 -18.01
C MET A 62 -10.14 3.27 -17.95
N LYS A 63 -9.69 3.68 -16.75
CA LYS A 63 -8.85 4.87 -16.58
C LYS A 63 -7.40 4.60 -16.16
N ASN A 64 -6.93 3.34 -16.11
CA ASN A 64 -5.57 2.98 -15.68
C ASN A 64 -5.14 3.65 -14.37
N LYS A 65 -6.01 3.63 -13.35
CA LYS A 65 -5.81 4.35 -12.09
C LYS A 65 -5.47 3.40 -10.95
N VAL A 66 -4.55 3.82 -10.09
CA VAL A 66 -4.33 3.22 -8.77
C VAL A 66 -5.08 4.06 -7.74
N ALA A 67 -5.93 3.41 -6.94
CA ALA A 67 -6.65 4.05 -5.85
C ALA A 67 -6.14 3.51 -4.51
N ILE A 68 -5.59 4.39 -3.68
CA ILE A 68 -5.16 4.07 -2.31
C ILE A 68 -6.23 4.58 -1.36
N THR A 69 -6.79 3.65 -0.56
CA THR A 69 -7.83 3.95 0.44
C THR A 69 -7.33 3.60 1.83
N ARG A 70 -7.68 4.42 2.83
CA ARG A 70 -7.34 4.15 4.24
C ARG A 70 -8.60 3.74 4.99
N LYS A 71 -8.71 2.47 5.38
CA LYS A 71 -9.86 1.94 6.15
C LYS A 71 -9.87 2.30 7.65
N ALA A 72 -8.92 3.08 8.15
CA ALA A 72 -8.86 3.45 9.56
C ALA A 72 -9.36 4.90 9.75
N THR A 73 -10.45 5.02 10.53
CA THR A 73 -11.16 6.24 10.99
C THR A 73 -11.83 7.07 9.89
N GLY A 74 -13.02 6.66 9.45
CA GLY A 74 -14.12 7.54 8.97
C GLY A 74 -13.88 8.47 7.78
N LEU A 75 -12.70 8.47 7.16
CA LEU A 75 -12.35 9.38 6.09
C LEU A 75 -12.02 8.58 4.82
N ASN A 76 -13.02 8.41 3.95
CA ASN A 76 -12.79 7.96 2.58
C ASN A 76 -12.17 9.12 1.79
N LYS A 77 -10.85 9.24 1.82
CA LYS A 77 -10.12 10.00 0.80
C LYS A 77 -9.42 9.00 -0.10
N ASP A 78 -9.90 8.92 -1.34
CA ASP A 78 -9.26 8.16 -2.40
C ASP A 78 -8.05 8.98 -2.88
N ILE A 79 -6.84 8.50 -2.60
CA ILE A 79 -5.65 9.03 -3.28
C ILE A 79 -5.55 8.28 -4.59
N VAL A 80 -5.96 8.96 -5.66
CA VAL A 80 -5.83 8.46 -7.02
C VAL A 80 -4.46 8.91 -7.54
N LEU A 81 -3.58 7.94 -7.78
CA LEU A 81 -2.25 8.20 -8.32
C LEU A 81 -2.29 8.34 -9.84
#